data_AF-A0A916YGC5-F1
#
_entry.id   AF-A0A916YGC5-F1
#
_cell.length_a   1.000
_cell.length_b   1.000
_cell.length_c   1.000
_cell.angle_alpha   90.00
_cell.angle_beta   90.00
_cell.angle_gamma   90.00
#
_symmetry.space_group_name_H-M   'P 1'
#
loop_
_entity.id
_entity.type
_entity.pdbx_description
1 polymer ?
#
loop_
_entity_poly.entity_id
_entity_poly.type
_entity_poly.pdbx_seq_one_letter_code
_entity_poly.pdbx_strand_id
1 'polypeptide(L)'
;MDIAGSLAAVGSALTIVKELRAVDAQMDQATMKLKVAELTSALADAKLGLVDVADQLREKDAEISKLRDALRYREDNLISVNGLRYHTKGVHAVGAPICPVCEAKGLFLTVVRDVSSPGHPFKCPSCKANFGNATVFRSAV
;
A
#
# COMPACT_ATOMS: atom_id res chain seq x y z
N MET A 1 13.49 4.32 -11.15
CA MET A 1 12.90 5.33 -12.07
C MET A 1 11.43 5.51 -11.71
N ASP A 2 10.84 6.69 -11.85
CA ASP A 2 9.40 6.86 -11.66
C ASP A 2 8.66 6.75 -13.00
N ILE A 3 7.32 6.74 -12.97
CA ILE A 3 6.49 6.62 -14.17
C ILE A 3 6.83 7.72 -15.19
N ALA A 4 7.09 8.94 -14.72
CA ALA A 4 7.45 10.09 -15.56
C ALA A 4 8.80 9.89 -16.26
N GLY A 5 9.81 9.40 -15.54
CA GLY A 5 11.10 9.04 -16.10
C GLY A 5 11.00 7.94 -17.16
N SER A 6 10.22 6.89 -16.91
CA SER A 6 10.02 5.79 -17.86
C SER A 6 9.32 6.26 -19.14
N LEU A 7 8.32 7.15 -19.01
CA LEU A 7 7.65 7.78 -20.16
C LEU A 7 8.61 8.68 -20.95
N ALA A 8 9.49 9.42 -20.29
CA ALA A 8 10.50 10.24 -20.94
C ALA A 8 11.49 9.39 -21.75
N ALA A 9 11.95 8.25 -21.22
CA ALA A 9 12.84 7.33 -21.93
C ALA A 9 12.18 6.75 -23.21
N VAL A 10 10.90 6.37 -23.12
CA VAL A 10 10.11 5.95 -24.30
C VAL A 10 9.98 7.09 -25.31
N GLY A 11 9.75 8.33 -24.86
CA GLY A 11 9.68 9.51 -25.70
C GLY A 11 10.99 9.80 -26.45
N SER A 12 12.13 9.63 -25.78
CA SER A 12 13.45 9.75 -26.40
C SER A 12 13.67 8.68 -27.48
N ALA A 13 13.32 7.41 -27.21
CA ALA A 13 13.39 6.34 -28.20
C ALA A 13 12.52 6.64 -29.44
N LEU A 14 11.29 7.13 -29.25
CA LEU A 14 10.40 7.54 -30.34
C LEU A 14 10.95 8.71 -31.16
N THR A 15 11.68 9.63 -30.52
CA THR A 15 12.32 10.76 -31.21
C THR A 15 13.45 10.25 -32.12
N ILE A 16 14.28 9.33 -31.65
CA ILE A 16 15.35 8.72 -32.46
C ILE A 16 14.77 7.96 -33.66
N VAL A 17 13.64 7.25 -33.49
CA VAL A 17 12.94 6.60 -34.61
C VAL A 17 12.39 7.61 -35.63
N LYS A 18 11.88 8.75 -35.17
CA LYS A 18 11.42 9.83 -36.07
C LYS A 18 12.58 10.44 -36.84
N GLU A 19 13.72 10.68 -36.19
CA GLU A 19 14.94 11.13 -36.84
C GLU A 19 15.39 10.13 -37.92
N LEU A 20 15.42 8.83 -37.59
CA LEU A 20 15.76 7.77 -38.55
C LEU A 20 14.81 7.71 -39.76
N ARG A 21 13.52 8.02 -39.58
CA ARG A 21 12.54 8.08 -40.69
C ARG A 21 12.63 9.35 -41.53
N ALA A 22 13.12 10.45 -40.96
CA ALA A 22 13.21 11.74 -41.62
C ALA A 22 14.45 11.87 -42.51
N VAL A 23 15.41 10.95 -42.40
CA VAL A 23 16.66 10.99 -43.17
C VAL A 23 16.54 10.19 -44.45
N ASP A 24 16.79 10.87 -45.58
CA ASP A 24 16.86 10.33 -46.94
C ASP A 24 17.99 9.30 -47.11
N ALA A 25 17.91 8.47 -48.16
CA ALA A 25 18.76 7.30 -48.44
C ALA A 25 20.30 7.56 -48.58
N GLN A 26 20.79 8.76 -48.32
CA GLN A 26 22.20 9.16 -48.38
C GLN A 26 22.89 9.23 -47.00
N MET A 27 22.32 8.59 -45.99
CA MET A 27 22.93 8.56 -44.66
C MET A 27 24.21 7.72 -44.65
N ASP A 28 25.31 8.29 -44.14
CA ASP A 28 26.55 7.55 -43.98
C ASP A 28 26.38 6.37 -43.00
N GLN A 29 27.04 5.25 -43.30
CA GLN A 29 26.95 4.01 -42.55
C GLN A 29 27.37 4.21 -41.08
N ALA A 30 28.32 5.11 -40.81
CA ALA A 30 28.74 5.43 -39.45
C ALA A 30 27.63 6.14 -38.66
N THR A 31 26.93 7.11 -39.28
CA THR A 31 25.82 7.82 -38.64
C THR A 31 24.64 6.89 -38.37
N MET A 32 24.34 5.97 -39.30
CA MET A 32 23.28 4.98 -39.11
C MET A 32 23.59 4.04 -37.93
N LYS A 33 24.82 3.54 -37.82
CA LYS A 33 25.25 2.69 -36.69
C LYS A 33 25.16 3.43 -35.36
N LEU A 34 25.53 4.71 -35.32
CA LEU A 34 25.44 5.55 -34.13
C LEU A 34 23.98 5.73 -33.68
N LYS A 35 23.07 6.05 -34.59
CA LYS A 35 21.64 6.20 -34.27
C LYS A 35 20.98 4.90 -33.81
N VAL A 36 21.38 3.76 -34.37
CA VAL A 36 20.93 2.44 -33.88
C VAL A 36 21.46 2.17 -32.47
N ALA A 37 22.70 2.56 -32.16
CA ALA A 37 23.24 2.42 -30.81
C ALA A 37 22.50 3.32 -29.81
N GLU A 38 22.23 4.58 -30.16
CA GLU A 38 21.43 5.52 -29.37
C GLU A 38 20.02 4.98 -29.13
N LEU A 39 19.37 4.45 -30.18
CA LEU A 39 18.04 3.84 -30.08
C LEU A 39 18.06 2.63 -29.14
N THR A 40 19.07 1.78 -29.26
CA THR A 40 19.21 0.58 -28.43
C THR A 40 19.41 0.97 -26.97
N SER A 41 20.21 1.99 -26.69
CA SER A 41 20.38 2.54 -25.34
C SER A 41 19.06 3.09 -24.80
N ALA A 42 18.36 3.91 -25.58
CA ALA A 42 17.08 4.50 -25.16
C ALA A 42 16.00 3.44 -24.89
N LEU A 43 15.96 2.36 -25.68
CA LEU A 43 15.04 1.23 -25.43
C LEU A 43 15.44 0.44 -24.18
N ALA A 44 16.74 0.27 -23.92
CA ALA A 44 17.21 -0.41 -22.72
C ALA A 44 16.80 0.37 -21.46
N ASP A 45 17.00 1.69 -21.47
CA ASP A 45 16.59 2.57 -20.37
C ASP A 45 15.07 2.55 -20.17
N ALA A 46 14.31 2.62 -21.28
CA ALA A 46 12.85 2.50 -21.22
C ALA A 46 12.41 1.14 -20.66
N LYS A 47 13.05 0.04 -21.05
CA LYS A 47 12.75 -1.30 -20.54
C LYS A 47 13.01 -1.39 -19.04
N LEU A 48 14.16 -0.90 -18.56
CA LEU A 48 14.48 -0.89 -17.13
C LEU A 48 13.49 -0.03 -16.35
N GLY A 49 13.15 1.16 -16.85
CA GLY A 49 12.13 2.01 -16.23
C GLY A 49 10.75 1.36 -16.17
N LEU A 50 10.36 0.58 -17.18
CA LEU A 50 9.08 -0.14 -17.16
C LEU A 50 9.06 -1.30 -16.18
N VAL A 51 10.19 -1.97 -15.97
CA VAL A 51 10.33 -3.01 -14.93
C VAL A 51 10.17 -2.40 -13.55
N ASP A 52 10.86 -1.28 -13.26
CA ASP A 52 10.72 -0.54 -12.01
C ASP A 52 9.26 -0.14 -11.74
N VAL A 53 8.56 0.38 -12.76
CA VAL A 53 7.14 0.77 -12.66
C VAL A 53 6.25 -0.44 -12.40
N ALA A 54 6.50 -1.57 -13.05
CA ALA A 54 5.74 -2.80 -12.83
C ALA A 54 5.88 -3.29 -11.38
N ASP A 55 7.08 -3.20 -10.80
CA ASP A 55 7.32 -3.60 -9.42
C ASP A 55 6.66 -2.64 -8.42
N GLN A 56 6.72 -1.33 -8.68
CA GLN A 56 5.98 -0.35 -7.89
C GLN A 56 4.46 -0.59 -7.94
N LEU A 57 3.90 -0.89 -9.12
CA LEU A 57 2.48 -1.21 -9.26
C LEU A 57 2.10 -2.46 -8.45
N ARG A 58 2.90 -3.52 -8.53
CA ARG A 58 2.67 -4.76 -7.75
C ARG A 58 2.68 -4.49 -6.24
N GLU A 59 3.62 -3.69 -5.75
CA GLU A 59 3.70 -3.32 -4.33
C GLU A 59 2.44 -2.54 -3.91
N LYS A 60 2.01 -1.57 -4.73
CA LYS A 60 0.80 -0.78 -4.46
C LYS A 60 -0.46 -1.64 -4.49
N ASP A 61 -0.59 -2.54 -5.46
CA ASP A 61 -1.73 -3.46 -5.56
C ASP A 61 -1.80 -4.40 -4.35
N ALA A 62 -0.64 -4.90 -3.88
CA ALA A 62 -0.57 -5.72 -2.67
C ALA A 62 -1.04 -4.95 -1.43
N GLU A 63 -0.59 -3.70 -1.24
CA GLU A 63 -1.03 -2.87 -0.12
C GLU A 63 -2.51 -2.50 -0.23
N ILE A 64 -3.02 -2.19 -1.44
CA ILE A 64 -4.45 -1.96 -1.67
C ILE A 64 -5.27 -3.19 -1.29
N SER A 65 -4.84 -4.39 -1.68
CA SER A 65 -5.52 -5.64 -1.32
C SER A 65 -5.59 -5.81 0.20
N LYS A 66 -4.46 -5.64 0.89
CA LYS A 66 -4.36 -5.73 2.35
C LYS A 66 -5.25 -4.71 3.06
N LEU A 67 -5.30 -3.46 2.59
CA LEU A 67 -6.17 -2.43 3.14
C LEU A 67 -7.65 -2.76 2.92
N ARG A 68 -8.00 -3.29 1.74
CA ARG A 68 -9.36 -3.77 1.44
C ARG A 68 -9.76 -4.93 2.35
N ASP A 69 -8.86 -5.88 2.59
CA ASP A 69 -9.08 -6.99 3.53
C ASP A 69 -9.33 -6.48 4.95
N ALA A 70 -8.55 -5.52 5.42
CA ALA A 70 -8.75 -4.92 6.73
C ALA A 70 -10.09 -4.17 6.83
N LEU A 71 -10.49 -3.43 5.78
CA LEU A 71 -11.79 -2.76 5.74
C LEU A 71 -12.96 -3.75 5.75
N ARG A 72 -12.89 -4.82 4.96
CA ARG A 72 -13.89 -5.90 4.98
C ARG A 72 -13.98 -6.56 6.36
N TYR A 73 -12.83 -6.94 6.92
CA TYR A 73 -12.80 -7.55 8.25
C TYR A 73 -13.49 -6.67 9.30
N ARG A 74 -13.22 -5.37 9.23
CA ARG A 74 -13.84 -4.36 10.09
C ARG A 74 -15.36 -4.31 9.93
N GLU A 75 -15.87 -4.31 8.70
CA GLU A 75 -17.31 -4.24 8.42
C GLU A 75 -18.03 -5.52 8.87
N ASP A 76 -17.42 -6.68 8.61
CA ASP A 76 -18.03 -7.99 8.86
C ASP A 76 -17.96 -8.44 10.33
N ASN A 77 -16.90 -8.04 11.04
CA ASN A 77 -16.59 -8.63 12.36
C ASN A 77 -16.70 -7.64 13.51
N LEU A 78 -16.85 -6.33 13.25
CA LEU A 78 -16.84 -5.31 14.28
C LEU A 78 -18.13 -4.51 14.34
N ILE A 79 -18.54 -4.17 15.56
CA ILE A 79 -19.65 -3.26 15.83
C ILE A 79 -19.15 -2.07 16.64
N SER A 80 -19.65 -0.87 16.33
CA SER A 80 -19.33 0.32 17.11
C SER A 80 -20.33 0.53 18.24
N VAL A 81 -19.81 0.65 19.46
CA VAL A 81 -20.58 0.94 20.66
C VAL A 81 -19.85 2.03 21.44
N ASN A 82 -20.54 3.14 21.75
CA ASN A 82 -20.00 4.28 22.51
C ASN A 82 -18.66 4.83 21.98
N GLY A 83 -18.51 4.88 20.65
CA GLY A 83 -17.30 5.41 20.00
C GLY A 83 -16.09 4.47 19.98
N LEU A 84 -16.22 3.27 20.54
CA LEU A 84 -15.23 2.20 20.43
C LEU A 84 -15.80 1.06 19.59
N ARG A 85 -14.92 0.20 19.07
CA ARG A 85 -15.32 -0.98 18.29
C ARG A 85 -15.05 -2.24 19.06
N TYR A 86 -15.91 -3.22 18.86
CA TYR A 86 -15.89 -4.51 19.54
C TYR A 86 -16.06 -5.60 18.50
N HIS A 87 -15.57 -6.80 18.79
CA HIS A 87 -15.96 -7.97 18.01
C HIS A 87 -17.46 -8.20 18.14
N THR A 88 -18.09 -8.67 17.07
CA THR A 88 -19.52 -8.98 17.04
C THR A 88 -19.78 -10.48 17.00
N LYS A 89 -20.82 -10.91 17.71
CA LYS A 89 -21.46 -12.23 17.53
C LYS A 89 -22.90 -11.95 17.11
N GLY A 90 -23.12 -11.81 15.79
CA GLY A 90 -24.39 -11.34 15.23
C GLY A 90 -24.55 -9.83 15.41
N VAL A 91 -25.51 -9.43 16.24
CA VAL A 91 -25.81 -8.00 16.53
C VAL A 91 -25.26 -7.52 17.87
N HIS A 92 -24.60 -8.40 18.63
CA HIS A 92 -24.13 -8.11 19.99
C HIS A 92 -22.62 -7.90 20.00
N ALA A 93 -22.19 -6.80 20.62
CA ALA A 93 -20.79 -6.57 20.96
C ALA A 93 -20.31 -7.59 21.99
N VAL A 94 -19.09 -8.09 21.81
CA VAL A 94 -18.47 -9.10 22.67
C VAL A 94 -17.03 -8.72 22.98
N GLY A 95 -16.63 -8.97 24.23
CA GLY A 95 -15.27 -8.79 24.70
C GLY A 95 -14.92 -7.35 25.04
N ALA A 96 -13.61 -7.11 25.14
CA ALA A 96 -13.05 -5.77 25.33
C ALA A 96 -12.94 -5.04 23.97
N PRO A 97 -12.86 -3.70 23.96
CA PRO A 97 -12.81 -2.97 22.71
C PRO A 97 -11.48 -3.15 22.00
N ILE A 98 -11.53 -2.92 20.70
CA ILE A 98 -10.36 -2.79 19.84
C ILE A 98 -9.71 -1.42 20.06
N CYS A 99 -8.39 -1.41 20.09
CA CYS A 99 -7.61 -0.18 20.16
C CYS A 99 -7.76 0.62 18.85
N PRO A 100 -8.36 1.82 18.86
CA PRO A 100 -8.58 2.62 17.63
C PRO A 100 -7.26 3.07 16.98
N VAL A 101 -6.19 3.25 17.77
CA VAL A 101 -4.87 3.63 17.26
C VAL A 101 -4.26 2.50 16.43
N CYS A 102 -4.40 1.25 16.88
CA CYS A 102 -3.94 0.08 16.14
C CYS A 102 -4.88 -0.23 14.97
N GLU A 103 -6.19 -0.02 15.15
CA GLU A 103 -7.18 -0.23 14.10
C GLU A 103 -6.95 0.69 12.89
N ALA A 104 -6.53 1.94 13.12
CA ALA A 104 -6.15 2.88 12.06
C ALA A 104 -4.97 2.37 11.21
N LYS A 105 -4.18 1.42 11.73
CA LYS A 105 -3.06 0.76 11.04
C LYS A 105 -3.43 -0.61 10.48
N GLY A 106 -4.72 -0.97 10.49
CA GLY A 106 -5.21 -2.28 10.07
C GLY A 106 -4.97 -3.40 11.10
N LEU A 107 -4.64 -3.07 12.35
CA LEU A 107 -4.43 -4.05 13.43
C LEU A 107 -5.61 -4.07 14.39
N PHE A 108 -6.31 -5.19 14.43
CA PHE A 108 -7.53 -5.40 15.23
C PHE A 108 -7.21 -5.96 16.62
N LEU A 109 -6.44 -5.20 17.41
CA LEU A 109 -5.99 -5.64 18.73
C LEU A 109 -6.97 -5.21 19.83
N THR A 110 -7.43 -6.18 20.61
CA THR A 110 -8.22 -5.94 21.81
C THR A 110 -7.35 -5.37 22.94
N VAL A 111 -7.88 -4.39 23.66
CA VAL A 111 -7.21 -3.84 24.85
C VAL A 111 -7.23 -4.86 25.99
N VAL A 112 -6.14 -4.89 26.77
CA VAL A 112 -5.98 -5.82 27.89
C VAL A 112 -5.97 -5.06 29.22
N ARG A 113 -6.47 -5.69 30.27
CA ARG A 113 -6.46 -5.10 31.61
C ARG A 113 -5.05 -5.16 32.18
N ASP A 114 -4.46 -4.01 32.50
CA ASP A 114 -3.17 -3.92 33.16
C ASP A 114 -3.33 -4.11 34.67
N VAL A 115 -3.14 -5.34 35.14
CA VAL A 115 -3.27 -5.69 36.57
C VAL A 115 -2.14 -5.13 37.43
N SER A 116 -1.06 -4.64 36.85
CA SER A 116 0.09 -4.11 37.58
C SER A 116 -0.05 -2.64 37.95
N SER A 117 -0.88 -1.89 37.22
CA SER A 117 -1.13 -0.46 37.50
C SER A 117 -2.29 -0.26 38.47
N PRO A 118 -2.22 0.73 39.41
CA PRO A 118 -3.34 1.12 40.26
C PRO A 118 -4.59 1.46 39.44
N GLY A 119 -5.75 0.96 39.88
CA GLY A 119 -7.02 1.12 39.17
C GLY A 119 -7.21 0.18 37.97
N HIS A 120 -6.23 -0.69 37.68
CA HIS A 120 -6.26 -1.72 36.65
C HIS A 120 -6.83 -1.27 35.29
N PRO A 121 -6.26 -0.22 34.67
CA PRO A 121 -6.77 0.34 33.43
C PRO A 121 -6.59 -0.64 32.26
N PHE A 122 -7.45 -0.52 31.25
CA PHE A 122 -7.26 -1.18 29.97
C PHE A 122 -6.20 -0.45 29.15
N LYS A 123 -5.18 -1.19 28.69
CA LYS A 123 -4.12 -0.68 27.83
C LYS A 123 -3.99 -1.52 26.58
N CYS A 124 -3.62 -0.88 25.47
CA CYS A 124 -3.24 -1.62 24.27
C CYS A 124 -1.88 -2.30 24.46
N PRO A 125 -1.74 -3.61 24.16
CA PRO A 125 -0.46 -4.31 24.29
C PRO A 125 0.61 -3.78 23.31
N SER A 126 0.20 -3.27 22.15
CA SER A 126 1.10 -2.78 21.10
C SER A 126 1.49 -1.32 21.30
N CYS A 127 0.54 -0.38 21.24
CA CYS A 127 0.84 1.05 21.29
C CYS A 127 0.83 1.67 22.70
N LYS A 128 0.53 0.88 23.74
CA LYS A 128 0.46 1.29 25.15
C LYS A 128 -0.55 2.41 25.47
N ALA A 129 -1.43 2.78 24.52
CA ALA A 129 -2.52 3.71 24.77
C ALA A 129 -3.39 3.23 25.94
N ASN A 130 -3.76 4.17 26.81
CA ASN A 130 -4.55 3.92 28.02
C ASN A 130 -6.02 4.29 27.79
N PHE A 131 -6.90 3.33 28.03
CA PHE A 131 -8.34 3.42 27.84
C PHE A 131 -9.12 3.43 29.16
N GLY A 132 -8.42 3.59 30.29
CA GLY A 132 -9.03 3.64 31.62
C GLY A 132 -9.93 2.43 31.87
N ASN A 133 -11.18 2.67 32.29
CA ASN A 133 -12.16 1.63 32.52
C ASN A 133 -13.04 1.40 31.29
N ALA A 134 -12.41 0.88 30.22
CA ALA A 134 -13.14 0.48 29.01
C ALA A 134 -14.24 -0.54 29.33
N THR A 135 -15.41 -0.37 28.71
CA THR A 135 -16.54 -1.30 28.85
C THR A 135 -16.20 -2.64 28.21
N VAL A 136 -16.46 -3.74 28.91
CA VAL A 136 -16.29 -5.10 28.39
C VAL A 136 -17.66 -5.77 28.30
N PHE A 137 -18.01 -6.25 27.12
CA PHE A 137 -19.23 -7.01 26.93
C PHE A 137 -18.96 -8.50 27.20
N ARG A 138 -19.75 -9.12 28.08
CA ARG A 138 -19.70 -10.57 28.26
C ARG A 138 -20.31 -11.22 27.02
N SER A 139 -19.67 -12.26 26.48
CA SER A 139 -20.33 -13.07 25.45
C SER A 139 -21.55 -13.72 26.10
N ALA A 140 -22.75 -13.46 25.58
CA ALA A 140 -23.86 -14.35 25.83
C ALA A 140 -23.47 -15.71 25.25
N VAL A 141 -23.38 -16.71 26.13
CA VAL A 141 -23.21 -18.12 25.75
C VAL A 141 -24.39 -18.49 24.87
#